data_AF-K1T8S0-F1
#
_entry.id   AF-K1T8S0-F1
#
_cell.length_a   1.000
_cell.length_b   1.000
_cell.length_c   1.000
_cell.angle_alpha   90.00
_cell.angle_beta   90.00
_cell.angle_gamma   90.00
#
_symmetry.space_group_name_H-M   'P 1'
#
loop_
_entity.id
_entity.type
_entity.pdbx_description
1 polymer ?
#
loop_
_entity_poly.entity_id
_entity_poly.type
_entity_poly.pdbx_seq_one_letter_code
_entity_poly.pdbx_strand_id
1 'polypeptide(L)'
;MQAPYFDGAKLLIAADCTAYAYANFHKEFIRGKVTLIGCPKLDAVNYSEKLTEILRNNDIQSVTIVRMEVPCCGGLEMAAKKAIQDSGKFLPWQVVTISIDGEILE
;
A
#
# COMPACT_ATOMS: atom_id res chain seq x y z
N MET A 1 11.69 -4.10 -11.53
CA MET A 1 10.97 -5.35 -11.92
C MET A 1 9.75 -5.01 -12.77
N GLN A 2 9.57 -5.68 -13.92
CA GLN A 2 8.36 -5.56 -14.75
C GLN A 2 7.57 -6.87 -14.66
N ALA A 3 6.26 -6.82 -14.45
CA ALA A 3 5.44 -8.03 -14.38
C ALA A 3 4.05 -7.83 -15.02
N PRO A 4 3.53 -8.82 -15.78
CA PRO A 4 2.28 -8.66 -16.55
C PRO A 4 1.05 -8.30 -15.71
N TYR A 5 0.98 -8.75 -14.45
CA TYR A 5 -0.15 -8.49 -13.57
C TYR A 5 -0.23 -7.05 -13.08
N PHE A 6 0.82 -6.24 -13.29
CA PHE A 6 0.79 -4.82 -13.00
C PHE A 6 0.32 -3.95 -14.17
N ASP A 7 0.05 -4.51 -15.35
CA ASP A 7 -0.43 -3.74 -16.49
C ASP A 7 -1.85 -3.20 -16.26
N GLY A 8 -2.02 -1.87 -16.31
CA GLY A 8 -3.26 -1.19 -15.95
C GLY A 8 -3.74 -1.46 -14.51
N ALA A 9 -2.85 -1.82 -13.58
CA ALA A 9 -3.27 -2.31 -12.27
C ALA A 9 -3.66 -1.19 -11.30
N LYS A 10 -4.67 -1.46 -10.46
CA LYS A 10 -4.91 -0.72 -9.23
C LYS A 10 -4.11 -1.37 -8.10
N LEU A 11 -3.20 -0.63 -7.50
CA LEU A 11 -2.30 -1.16 -6.47
C LEU A 11 -2.89 -0.95 -5.08
N LEU A 12 -2.83 -1.99 -4.24
CA LEU A 12 -3.04 -1.92 -2.80
C LEU A 12 -1.72 -2.16 -2.11
N ILE A 13 -1.30 -1.24 -1.23
CA ILE A 13 -0.17 -1.39 -0.32
C ILE A 13 -0.75 -1.42 1.10
N ALA A 14 -0.68 -2.57 1.77
CA ALA A 14 -1.37 -2.78 3.03
C ALA A 14 -0.41 -3.19 4.15
N ALA A 15 -0.60 -2.65 5.35
CA ALA A 15 0.06 -3.17 6.54
C ALA A 15 -0.53 -4.54 6.92
N ASP A 16 0.31 -5.52 7.25
CA ASP A 16 -0.10 -6.92 7.46
C ASP A 16 -1.27 -7.09 8.43
N CYS A 17 -1.26 -6.32 9.53
CA CYS A 17 -2.29 -6.37 10.56
C CYS A 17 -3.67 -5.85 10.11
N THR A 18 -3.75 -5.03 9.06
CA THR A 18 -5.02 -4.40 8.63
C THR A 18 -6.04 -5.44 8.14
N ALA A 19 -5.59 -6.49 7.47
CA ALA A 19 -6.47 -7.56 6.99
C ALA A 19 -7.01 -8.44 8.12
N TYR A 20 -6.30 -8.51 9.26
CA TYR A 20 -6.74 -9.25 10.44
C TYR A 20 -7.64 -8.41 11.35
N ALA A 21 -7.43 -7.09 11.38
CA ALA A 21 -8.25 -6.17 12.16
C ALA A 21 -9.60 -5.85 11.49
N TYR A 22 -9.61 -5.61 10.17
CA TYR A 22 -10.80 -5.18 9.45
C TYR A 22 -11.48 -6.36 8.72
N ALA A 23 -12.61 -6.85 9.23
CA ALA A 23 -13.25 -8.05 8.70
C ALA A 23 -13.65 -7.96 7.20
N ASN A 24 -13.99 -6.77 6.70
CA ASN A 24 -14.43 -6.58 5.31
C ASN A 24 -13.27 -6.29 4.33
N PHE A 25 -12.02 -6.50 4.76
CA PHE A 25 -10.82 -6.07 4.04
C PHE A 25 -10.73 -6.61 2.61
N HIS A 26 -11.06 -7.89 2.43
CA HIS A 26 -10.98 -8.49 1.10
C HIS A 26 -11.98 -7.87 0.12
N LYS A 27 -13.18 -7.52 0.59
CA LYS A 27 -14.24 -6.96 -0.25
C LYS A 27 -13.94 -5.51 -0.63
N GLU A 28 -13.44 -4.71 0.30
CA GLU A 28 -13.23 -3.26 0.10
C GLU A 28 -11.86 -2.90 -0.46
N PHE A 29 -10.81 -3.62 -0.07
CA PHE A 29 -9.45 -3.27 -0.44
C PHE A 29 -8.85 -4.22 -1.47
N ILE A 30 -8.96 -5.54 -1.30
CA ILE A 30 -8.27 -6.52 -2.19
C ILE A 30 -8.97 -6.68 -3.54
N ARG A 31 -10.30 -6.75 -3.55
CA ARG A 31 -11.07 -7.09 -4.76
C ARG A 31 -10.75 -6.14 -5.92
N GLY A 32 -10.21 -6.70 -7.00
CA GLY A 32 -9.88 -5.94 -8.22
C GLY A 32 -8.59 -5.11 -8.12
N LYS A 33 -7.76 -5.35 -7.11
CA LYS A 33 -6.45 -4.70 -6.92
C LYS A 33 -5.34 -5.72 -6.82
N VAL A 34 -4.15 -5.35 -7.28
CA VAL A 34 -2.91 -6.10 -7.00
C VAL A 34 -2.47 -5.71 -5.59
N THR A 35 -2.31 -6.69 -4.71
CA THR A 35 -2.03 -6.45 -3.29
C THR A 35 -0.57 -6.70 -2.96
N LEU A 36 0.07 -5.71 -2.36
CA LEU A 36 1.38 -5.78 -1.72
C LEU A 36 1.17 -5.60 -0.21
N ILE A 37 1.84 -6.42 0.57
CA ILE A 37 1.79 -6.38 2.03
C ILE A 37 3.17 -6.07 2.60
N GLY A 38 3.21 -5.40 3.75
CA GLY A 38 4.45 -5.17 4.48
C GLY A 38 4.21 -4.56 5.86
N CYS A 39 4.98 -4.98 6.85
CA CYS A 39 4.97 -4.42 8.20
C CYS A 39 6.33 -3.80 8.55
N PRO A 40 6.47 -2.47 8.62
CA PRO A 40 7.74 -1.80 8.99
C PRO A 40 8.20 -2.11 10.43
N LYS A 41 7.34 -2.70 11.27
CA LYS A 41 7.72 -3.17 12.61
C LYS A 41 8.46 -4.51 12.57
N LEU A 42 8.10 -5.37 11.62
CA LEU A 42 8.60 -6.73 11.51
C LEU A 42 9.70 -6.87 10.46
N ASP A 43 9.64 -6.03 9.43
CA ASP A 43 10.59 -6.07 8.34
C ASP A 43 11.70 -5.04 8.56
N ALA A 44 12.93 -5.50 8.62
CA ALA A 44 14.13 -4.65 8.71
C ALA A 44 14.54 -4.08 7.34
N VAL A 45 13.58 -3.71 6.49
CA VAL A 45 13.82 -3.26 5.12
C VAL A 45 13.14 -1.93 4.83
N ASN A 46 13.76 -1.13 3.96
CA ASN A 46 13.14 0.07 3.44
C ASN A 46 12.32 -0.27 2.20
N TYR A 47 10.99 -0.19 2.29
CA TYR A 47 10.12 -0.47 1.15
C TYR A 47 10.21 0.56 0.03
N SER A 48 10.70 1.77 0.31
CA SER A 48 10.64 2.90 -0.65
C SER A 48 11.29 2.53 -1.97
N GLU A 49 12.50 1.97 -1.95
CA GLU A 49 13.25 1.62 -3.18
C GLU A 49 12.51 0.59 -4.03
N LYS A 50 12.05 -0.50 -3.40
CA LYS A 50 11.34 -1.57 -4.10
C LYS A 50 9.98 -1.11 -4.64
N LEU A 51 9.25 -0.30 -3.86
CA LEU A 51 8.01 0.31 -4.31
C LEU A 51 8.26 1.28 -5.46
N THR A 52 9.32 2.10 -5.40
CA THR A 52 9.71 3.01 -6.50
C THR A 52 9.95 2.22 -7.77
N GLU A 53 10.69 1.11 -7.70
CA GLU A 53 10.93 0.27 -8.86
C GLU A 53 9.66 -0.35 -9.44
N ILE A 54 8.73 -0.79 -8.59
CA ILE A 54 7.44 -1.34 -9.04
C ILE A 54 6.65 -0.25 -9.75
N LEU A 55 6.49 0.92 -9.14
CA LEU A 55 5.70 2.02 -9.71
C LEU A 55 6.34 2.56 -11.00
N ARG A 56 7.67 2.72 -11.03
CA ARG A 56 8.40 3.23 -12.19
C ARG A 56 8.28 2.30 -13.40
N ASN A 57 8.46 1.00 -13.21
CA ASN A 57 8.60 0.04 -14.30
C ASN A 57 7.27 -0.59 -14.77
N ASN A 58 6.14 -0.31 -14.12
CA ASN A 58 4.85 -0.92 -14.46
C ASN A 58 3.72 0.10 -14.60
N ASP A 59 2.70 -0.19 -15.41
CA ASP A 59 1.57 0.71 -15.66
C ASP A 59 0.52 0.65 -14.53
N ILE A 60 0.66 1.51 -13.53
CA ILE A 60 -0.23 1.55 -12.37
C ILE A 60 -1.26 2.67 -12.56
N GLN A 61 -2.55 2.37 -12.39
CA GLN A 61 -3.63 3.36 -12.51
C GLN A 61 -3.83 4.18 -11.24
N SER A 62 -3.66 3.56 -10.06
CA SER A 62 -3.89 4.21 -8.77
C SER A 62 -3.25 3.42 -7.64
N VAL A 63 -2.97 4.08 -6.52
CA VAL A 63 -2.42 3.44 -5.31
C VAL A 63 -3.36 3.65 -4.12
N THR A 64 -3.79 2.58 -3.47
CA THR A 64 -4.46 2.63 -2.17
C THR A 64 -3.47 2.17 -1.11
N ILE A 65 -3.25 2.98 -0.08
CA ILE A 65 -2.42 2.63 1.07
C ILE A 65 -3.35 2.36 2.25
N VAL A 66 -3.31 1.17 2.83
CA VAL A 66 -4.08 0.86 4.04
C VAL A 66 -3.12 0.59 5.19
N ARG A 67 -3.24 1.37 6.25
CA ARG A 67 -2.36 1.31 7.41
C ARG A 67 -3.15 1.23 8.71
N MET A 68 -2.52 0.80 9.78
CA MET A 68 -3.09 0.95 11.12
C MET A 68 -2.83 2.36 11.68
N GLU A 69 -3.67 2.80 12.60
CA GLU A 69 -3.50 4.06 13.35
C GLU A 69 -2.20 4.10 14.17
N VAL A 70 -1.70 2.93 14.59
CA VAL A 70 -0.49 2.81 15.40
C VAL A 70 0.76 3.38 14.71
N PRO A 71 1.71 3.94 15.47
CA PRO A 71 2.82 4.70 14.91
C PRO A 71 3.76 3.86 14.04
N CYS A 72 3.85 2.55 14.26
CA CYS A 72 4.71 1.71 13.44
C CYS A 72 4.30 1.73 11.97
N CYS A 73 3.01 1.82 11.63
CA CYS A 73 2.56 1.79 10.24
C CYS A 73 2.79 3.11 9.47
N GLY A 74 3.18 4.19 10.15
CA GLY A 74 3.54 5.45 9.49
C GLY A 74 4.72 5.30 8.52
N GLY A 75 5.64 4.38 8.80
CA GLY A 75 6.76 4.06 7.90
C GLY A 75 6.32 3.55 6.53
N LEU A 76 5.26 2.75 6.48
CA LEU A 76 4.72 2.20 5.22
C LEU A 76 4.09 3.30 4.36
N GLU A 77 3.33 4.19 4.98
CA GLU A 77 2.71 5.33 4.30
C GLU A 77 3.77 6.27 3.72
N MET A 78 4.80 6.61 4.50
CA MET A 78 5.91 7.45 4.02
C MET A 78 6.66 6.78 2.87
N ALA A 79 6.96 5.48 2.97
CA ALA A 79 7.64 4.75 1.93
C ALA A 79 6.84 4.70 0.62
N ALA A 80 5.52 4.49 0.70
CA ALA A 80 4.64 4.49 -0.46
C ALA A 80 4.53 5.88 -1.11
N LYS A 81 4.35 6.94 -0.31
CA LYS A 81 4.31 8.34 -0.81
C LYS A 81 5.63 8.72 -1.48
N LYS A 82 6.76 8.40 -0.85
CA LYS A 82 8.09 8.61 -1.42
C LYS A 82 8.26 7.84 -2.73
N ALA A 83 7.81 6.59 -2.78
CA ALA A 83 7.88 5.78 -3.99
C ALA A 83 7.07 6.36 -5.14
N ILE A 84 5.87 6.88 -4.86
CA ILE A 84 5.05 7.58 -5.87
C ILE A 84 5.82 8.78 -6.42
N GLN A 85 6.37 9.61 -5.55
CA GLN A 85 7.18 10.78 -5.95
C GLN A 85 8.41 10.37 -6.78
N ASP A 86 9.20 9.41 -6.29
CA ASP A 86 10.45 8.98 -6.91
C ASP A 86 10.21 8.14 -8.17
N SER A 87 8.99 7.63 -8.39
CA SER A 87 8.63 6.90 -9.62
C SER A 87 8.62 7.80 -10.85
N GLY A 88 8.45 9.12 -10.66
CA GLY A 88 8.30 10.09 -11.75
C GLY A 88 6.93 10.04 -12.44
N LYS A 89 5.95 9.31 -11.90
CA LYS A 89 4.60 9.17 -12.45
C LYS A 89 3.59 10.02 -11.70
N PHE A 90 2.62 10.56 -12.44
CA PHE A 90 1.46 11.21 -11.85
C PHE A 90 0.40 10.17 -11.53
N LEU A 91 0.41 9.67 -10.30
CA LEU A 91 -0.51 8.62 -9.84
C LEU A 91 -1.49 9.21 -8.81
N PRO A 92 -2.81 8.99 -8.94
CA PRO A 92 -3.72 9.24 -7.84
C PRO A 92 -3.47 8.22 -6.72
N TRP A 93 -3.40 8.70 -5.48
CA TRP A 93 -3.31 7.83 -4.31
C TRP A 93 -4.26 8.24 -3.19
N GLN A 94 -4.58 7.28 -2.34
CA GLN A 94 -5.38 7.46 -1.12
C GLN A 94 -4.73 6.73 0.05
N VAL A 95 -4.92 7.25 1.26
CA VAL A 95 -4.52 6.59 2.50
C VAL A 95 -5.77 6.31 3.30
N VAL A 96 -5.92 5.07 3.75
CA VAL A 96 -7.01 4.64 4.64
C VAL A 96 -6.38 4.13 5.93
N THR A 97 -6.88 4.62 7.05
CA THR A 97 -6.38 4.26 8.38
C THR A 97 -7.37 3.35 9.07
N ILE A 98 -6.90 2.22 9.60
CA ILE A 98 -7.68 1.26 10.37
C ILE A 98 -7.31 1.42 11.85
N SER A 99 -8.31 1.54 12.73
CA SER A 99 -8.11 1.56 14.18
C SER A 99 -7.73 0.18 14.71
N ILE A 100 -7.20 0.12 15.94
CA ILE A 100 -6.94 -1.16 16.63
C ILE A 100 -8.21 -1.98 16.87
N ASP A 101 -9.37 -1.31 16.90
CA ASP A 101 -10.68 -1.93 17.06
C ASP A 101 -11.28 -2.42 15.71
N GLY A 102 -10.57 -2.19 14.60
CA GLY A 102 -11.00 -2.67 13.28
C GLY A 102 -12.03 -1.74 12.62
N GLU A 103 -11.99 -0.44 12.90
CA GLU A 103 -12.81 0.57 12.24
C GLU A 103 -11.98 1.41 11.25
N ILE A 104 -12.62 1.95 10.21
CA ILE A 104 -11.97 2.92 9.32
C ILE A 104 -12.02 4.30 9.99
N LEU A 105 -10.88 4.96 10.10
CA LEU A 105 -10.76 6.33 10.60
C LEU A 105 -10.80 7.32 9.43
N GLU A 106 -11.67 8.33 9.53
CA GLU A 106 -11.80 9.45 8.58
C GLU A 106 -10.67 10.48 8.70
#